data_AF-A0A6P5AS95-F1
#
_entry.id   AF-A0A6P5AS95-F1
#
_cell.length_a   1.000
_cell.length_b   1.000
_cell.length_c   1.000
_cell.angle_alpha   90.00
_cell.angle_beta   90.00
_cell.angle_gamma   90.00
#
_symmetry.space_group_name_H-M   'P 1'
#
loop_
_entity.id
_entity.type
_entity.pdbx_description
1 polymer ?
#
loop_
_entity_poly.entity_id
_entity_poly.type
_entity_poly.pdbx_seq_one_letter_code
_entity_poly.pdbx_strand_id
1 'polypeptide(L)'
;MENTEGDSQDYLDPGEAGQLVPFNPTQAVQQYVPCSHQACGAVALPYNGPPPVYNVYNISNPVGLQIDSKGSSMTVDTKDVDKKAENTKHTATQTGDKKLEGDCRTIISRMEILEEEGKWHKYDKFYRRACSHFAENPDILIRIVLENIVAAYYRDDLAAGQQSVLRVQELIFLTRDPVHHQAHMLYLKSALFRKEKRYREAENAIVLARQGLDQMQVGRDTGEIWYNVAALFAQVLNDESAEIATGEFQATAAEAFHSAIEHYRKGEDEDGSCRNKLRRAHIRYAMSLLRCWSEVRSSNRGEDVTEEDLRQAGDSLDEVERSLWDGIPNRMRYYWHLARSDLFRYKNRTQRALEMAEEALKIAEASKFPSEVQFAEGRVKLLSKLVSDQRSLSDIKDNKSDPILEELFEDEDHIVTCNSNRNFYLVLIGVAVVFVALCVQYLLYYHQR
;
A
#
# COMPACT_ATOMS: atom_id res chain seq x y z
N MET A 1 66.08 -13.10 -38.40
CA MET A 1 65.89 -14.46 -38.93
C MET A 1 65.12 -15.22 -37.88
N GLU A 2 63.96 -15.80 -38.11
CA GLU A 2 63.01 -15.81 -39.21
C GLU A 2 61.81 -16.58 -38.64
N ASN A 3 60.60 -16.29 -39.14
CA ASN A 3 59.36 -16.95 -38.77
C ASN A 3 59.42 -18.47 -39.03
N THR A 4 58.62 -19.24 -38.29
CA THR A 4 57.70 -20.21 -38.91
C THR A 4 56.53 -20.59 -38.00
N GLU A 5 55.37 -20.58 -38.64
CA GLU A 5 54.02 -20.88 -38.18
C GLU A 5 53.71 -22.39 -38.14
N GLY A 6 52.56 -22.70 -37.52
CA GLY A 6 51.72 -23.86 -37.80
C GLY A 6 51.69 -24.90 -36.67
N ASP A 7 50.58 -25.55 -36.34
CA ASP A 7 49.15 -25.45 -36.64
C ASP A 7 48.52 -26.58 -35.81
N SER A 8 47.33 -26.41 -35.22
CA SER A 8 46.34 -27.49 -34.90
C SER A 8 45.24 -26.95 -33.97
N GLN A 9 44.11 -26.61 -34.58
CA GLN A 9 42.82 -26.36 -33.94
C GLN A 9 42.11 -27.69 -33.66
N ASP A 10 41.61 -27.86 -32.43
CA ASP A 10 40.53 -28.80 -32.13
C ASP A 10 39.20 -28.04 -32.10
N TYR A 11 38.24 -28.57 -32.87
CA TYR A 11 36.86 -28.11 -33.04
C TYR A 11 35.97 -28.61 -31.88
N LEU A 12 35.15 -27.71 -31.31
CA LEU A 12 33.91 -28.06 -30.62
C LEU A 12 32.76 -27.14 -31.08
N ASP A 13 31.85 -27.79 -31.81
CA ASP A 13 30.40 -27.61 -32.03
C ASP A 13 29.66 -26.37 -31.45
N PRO A 14 28.99 -25.54 -32.28
CA PRO A 14 27.97 -24.59 -31.84
C PRO A 14 26.56 -25.14 -32.11
N GLY A 15 25.94 -25.71 -31.07
CA GLY A 15 24.52 -26.09 -31.07
C GLY A 15 23.62 -24.94 -30.60
N GLU A 16 22.53 -24.73 -31.34
CA GLU A 16 21.34 -23.91 -31.04
C GLU A 16 21.47 -22.38 -31.15
N ALA A 17 21.54 -21.91 -32.40
CA ALA A 17 21.09 -20.58 -32.78
C ALA A 17 19.58 -20.44 -32.54
N GLY A 18 19.21 -19.61 -31.54
CA GLY A 18 17.84 -19.19 -31.31
C GLY A 18 17.25 -18.52 -32.54
N GLN A 19 16.18 -19.11 -33.06
CA GLN A 19 15.42 -18.61 -34.20
C GLN A 19 14.74 -17.29 -33.82
N LEU A 20 15.27 -16.16 -34.30
CA LEU A 20 14.63 -14.86 -34.20
C LEU A 20 13.32 -14.90 -34.98
N VAL A 21 12.19 -14.86 -34.27
CA VAL A 21 10.87 -14.68 -34.88
C VAL A 21 10.77 -13.23 -35.37
N PRO A 22 10.52 -12.97 -36.67
CA PRO A 22 10.37 -11.62 -37.16
C PRO A 22 9.13 -10.96 -36.54
N PHE A 23 9.33 -9.77 -35.98
CA PHE A 23 8.27 -8.92 -35.46
C PHE A 23 7.29 -8.57 -36.58
N ASN A 24 6.04 -9.03 -36.46
CA ASN A 24 4.96 -8.73 -37.39
C ASN A 24 4.12 -7.55 -36.83
N PRO A 25 4.22 -6.34 -37.41
CA PRO A 25 3.53 -5.15 -36.90
C PRO A 25 2.00 -5.21 -37.06
N THR A 26 1.46 -6.24 -37.72
CA THR A 26 0.03 -6.40 -37.97
C THR A 26 -0.72 -7.11 -36.83
N GLN A 27 -0.02 -7.81 -35.93
CA GLN A 27 -0.63 -8.52 -34.79
C GLN A 27 -0.78 -7.67 -33.51
N ALA A 28 -0.09 -6.54 -33.40
CA ALA A 28 -0.24 -5.61 -32.26
C ALA A 28 -1.47 -4.69 -32.37
N VAL A 29 -2.25 -4.79 -33.45
CA VAL A 29 -3.45 -3.96 -33.70
C VAL A 29 -4.76 -4.74 -33.45
N GLN A 30 -4.70 -6.03 -33.10
CA GLN A 30 -5.88 -6.86 -32.84
C GLN A 30 -6.07 -7.22 -31.36
N GLN A 31 -6.22 -6.20 -30.51
CA GLN A 31 -7.01 -6.30 -29.27
C GLN A 31 -7.85 -5.03 -29.09
N TYR A 32 -8.53 -4.60 -30.15
CA TYR A 32 -9.72 -3.75 -30.02
C TYR A 32 -10.93 -4.67 -30.01
N VAL A 33 -11.54 -4.85 -28.84
CA VAL A 33 -12.94 -5.30 -28.76
C VAL A 33 -13.78 -4.14 -29.29
N PRO A 34 -14.53 -4.30 -30.39
CA PRO A 34 -15.38 -3.24 -30.88
C PRO A 34 -16.57 -3.10 -29.93
N CYS A 35 -16.66 -1.95 -29.27
CA CYS A 35 -17.87 -1.52 -28.60
C CYS A 35 -18.94 -1.30 -29.67
N SER A 36 -19.84 -2.27 -29.82
CA SER A 36 -21.07 -2.11 -30.58
C SER A 36 -21.97 -1.14 -29.82
N HIS A 37 -21.96 0.14 -30.18
CA HIS A 37 -23.17 0.95 -30.41
C HIS A 37 -22.84 2.39 -30.84
N GLN A 38 -23.54 2.79 -31.90
CA GLN A 38 -23.79 4.14 -32.43
C GLN A 38 -22.64 4.93 -33.08
N ALA A 39 -22.80 5.06 -34.40
CA ALA A 39 -22.04 5.86 -35.32
C ALA A 39 -21.94 7.34 -34.90
N CYS A 40 -20.71 7.80 -34.68
CA CYS A 40 -20.34 9.19 -34.88
C CYS A 40 -19.15 9.20 -35.85
N GLY A 41 -19.42 9.55 -37.11
CA GLY A 41 -18.41 9.70 -38.14
C GLY A 41 -17.57 10.95 -37.88
N ALA A 42 -16.53 10.83 -37.06
CA ALA A 42 -15.46 11.81 -37.00
C ALA A 42 -14.36 11.39 -37.98
N VAL A 43 -14.26 12.13 -39.09
CA VAL A 43 -13.16 12.01 -40.04
C VAL A 43 -11.86 12.33 -39.31
N ALA A 44 -10.94 11.36 -39.23
CA ALA A 44 -9.60 11.57 -38.72
C ALA A 44 -8.89 12.58 -39.63
N LEU A 45 -8.72 13.82 -39.15
CA LEU A 45 -7.87 14.79 -39.82
C LEU A 45 -6.40 14.44 -39.51
N PRO A 46 -5.51 14.41 -40.52
CA PRO A 46 -4.09 14.22 -40.28
C PRO A 46 -3.54 15.38 -39.45
N TYR A 47 -2.92 15.05 -38.32
CA TYR A 47 -2.21 16.00 -37.49
C TYR A 47 -0.97 16.51 -38.24
N ASN A 48 -1.02 17.75 -38.70
CA ASN A 48 0.10 18.44 -39.37
C ASN A 48 0.93 19.30 -38.39
N GLY A 49 0.95 18.94 -37.10
CA GLY A 49 1.81 19.59 -36.11
C GLY A 49 3.21 18.95 -36.04
N PRO A 50 4.20 19.65 -35.47
CA PRO A 50 5.48 19.02 -35.13
C PRO A 50 5.23 17.79 -34.25
N PRO A 51 6.03 16.71 -34.37
CA PRO A 51 5.81 15.49 -33.61
C PRO A 51 5.72 15.83 -32.11
N PRO A 52 4.74 15.25 -31.38
CA PRO A 52 4.66 15.43 -29.94
C PRO A 52 5.98 14.99 -29.31
N VAL A 53 6.68 15.93 -28.67
CA VAL A 53 7.88 15.64 -27.89
C VAL A 53 7.41 15.03 -26.57
N TYR A 54 7.48 13.71 -26.48
CA TYR A 54 7.31 13.03 -25.20
C TYR A 54 8.63 13.10 -24.45
N ASN A 55 8.66 13.81 -23.31
CA ASN A 55 9.77 13.70 -22.37
C ASN A 55 9.70 12.32 -21.72
N VAL A 56 10.42 11.35 -22.29
CA VAL A 56 10.58 10.01 -21.72
C VAL A 56 11.59 10.12 -20.58
N TYR A 57 11.10 10.19 -19.35
CA TYR A 57 11.94 10.12 -18.16
C TYR A 57 12.28 8.66 -17.89
N ASN A 58 13.41 8.20 -18.41
CA ASN A 58 13.95 6.90 -18.05
C ASN A 58 14.78 7.04 -16.77
N ILE A 59 14.43 6.32 -15.69
CA ILE A 59 15.19 6.35 -14.42
C ILE A 59 16.60 5.78 -14.54
N SER A 60 16.86 4.94 -15.55
CA SER A 60 18.23 4.52 -15.89
C SER A 60 19.04 5.61 -16.63
N ASN A 61 18.42 6.76 -16.93
CA ASN A 61 19.07 7.92 -17.53
C ASN A 61 18.58 9.23 -16.86
N PRO A 62 18.91 9.44 -15.57
CA PRO A 62 18.43 10.58 -14.79
C PRO A 62 19.00 11.93 -15.28
N VAL A 63 20.05 11.91 -16.11
CA VAL A 63 20.77 13.10 -16.60
C VAL A 63 20.16 13.68 -17.88
N GLY A 64 19.08 13.08 -18.40
CA GLY A 64 18.40 13.61 -19.57
C GLY A 64 19.25 13.59 -20.84
N LEU A 65 19.99 12.50 -21.11
CA LEU A 65 20.44 12.26 -22.49
C LEU A 65 19.18 12.18 -23.35
N GLN A 66 19.00 13.17 -24.21
CA GLN A 66 17.94 13.26 -25.19
C GLN A 66 18.04 12.00 -26.09
N ILE A 67 17.12 11.05 -25.90
CA ILE A 67 17.00 9.93 -26.84
C ILE A 67 16.21 10.47 -28.03
N ASP A 68 16.93 10.94 -29.05
CA ASP A 68 16.33 11.25 -30.33
C ASP A 68 15.81 9.97 -30.97
N SER A 69 14.51 9.73 -30.80
CA SER A 69 13.78 8.70 -31.53
C SER A 69 13.64 9.14 -33.00
N LYS A 70 14.58 8.72 -33.85
CA LYS A 70 14.29 8.53 -35.27
C LYS A 70 13.83 7.10 -35.45
N GLY A 71 12.62 6.94 -35.98
CA GLY A 71 11.90 5.67 -36.00
C GLY A 71 12.73 4.45 -36.41
N SER A 72 12.38 3.33 -35.78
CA SER A 72 12.75 1.96 -36.16
C SER A 72 14.22 1.54 -35.98
N SER A 73 14.82 1.73 -34.80
CA SER A 73 15.81 0.81 -34.20
C SER A 73 16.31 1.36 -32.86
N MET A 74 16.30 0.53 -31.80
CA MET A 74 17.04 0.78 -30.57
C MET A 74 18.28 -0.12 -30.54
N THR A 75 19.46 0.45 -30.73
CA THR A 75 20.73 -0.23 -30.45
C THR A 75 21.51 0.59 -29.44
N VAL A 76 21.71 0.01 -28.24
CA VAL A 76 22.65 0.50 -27.24
C VAL A 76 24.04 0.02 -27.65
N ASP A 77 24.99 0.93 -27.80
CA ASP A 77 26.38 0.57 -28.07
C ASP A 77 26.99 -0.01 -26.78
N THR A 78 27.05 -1.34 -26.69
CA THR A 78 27.40 -2.08 -25.46
C THR A 78 28.88 -2.15 -25.15
N LYS A 79 29.75 -1.43 -25.87
CA LYS A 79 31.20 -1.64 -25.78
C LYS A 79 31.89 -1.15 -24.51
N ASP A 80 31.20 -0.39 -23.64
CA ASP A 80 31.77 0.12 -22.39
C ASP A 80 31.03 -0.30 -21.10
N VAL A 81 30.01 -1.16 -21.18
CA VAL A 81 29.18 -1.53 -20.00
C VAL A 81 29.84 -2.65 -19.18
N ASP A 82 30.56 -3.57 -19.81
CA ASP A 82 31.01 -4.81 -19.15
C ASP A 82 32.25 -4.63 -18.24
N LYS A 83 32.97 -3.51 -18.32
CA LYS A 83 34.19 -3.28 -17.49
C LYS A 83 33.97 -2.53 -16.19
N LYS A 84 32.75 -2.02 -15.91
CA LYS A 84 32.43 -1.34 -14.65
C LYS A 84 31.51 -2.13 -13.71
N ALA A 85 30.95 -3.26 -14.16
CA ALA A 85 29.99 -4.03 -13.38
C ALA A 85 30.60 -4.86 -12.24
N GLU A 86 31.89 -5.23 -12.31
CA GLU A 86 32.48 -6.16 -11.32
C GLU A 86 33.04 -5.52 -10.03
N ASN A 87 33.15 -4.19 -9.93
CA ASN A 87 33.73 -3.52 -8.75
C ASN A 87 32.74 -2.74 -7.87
N THR A 88 31.43 -2.85 -8.11
CA THR A 88 30.41 -2.09 -7.35
C THR A 88 29.52 -3.00 -6.48
N LYS A 89 30.10 -4.00 -5.81
CA LYS A 89 29.52 -4.54 -4.57
C LYS A 89 29.91 -3.62 -3.40
N HIS A 90 29.52 -2.36 -3.48
CA HIS A 90 29.53 -1.47 -2.33
C HIS A 90 28.22 -1.66 -1.58
N THR A 91 28.33 -2.01 -0.31
CA THR A 91 27.27 -1.90 0.70
C THR A 91 26.66 -0.50 0.63
N ALA A 92 25.48 -0.40 0.02
CA ALA A 92 24.76 0.83 -0.18
C ALA A 92 24.33 1.40 1.18
N THR A 93 25.06 2.41 1.63
CA THR A 93 24.52 3.43 2.54
C THR A 93 24.07 4.58 1.64
N GLN A 94 22.94 5.21 1.95
CA GLN A 94 22.18 6.12 1.07
C GLN A 94 22.94 7.34 0.52
N THR A 95 24.20 7.57 0.90
CA THR A 95 25.15 8.47 0.18
C THR A 95 26.62 8.05 0.35
N GLY A 96 26.90 6.93 1.03
CA GLY A 96 28.24 6.63 1.57
C GLY A 96 28.68 7.53 2.73
N ASP A 97 28.02 8.67 2.95
CA ASP A 97 28.35 9.68 3.96
C ASP A 97 27.40 9.61 5.16
N LYS A 98 27.85 8.92 6.21
CA LYS A 98 27.08 8.73 7.46
C LYS A 98 26.68 10.04 8.12
N LYS A 99 27.45 11.12 7.95
CA LYS A 99 27.13 12.41 8.56
C LYS A 99 25.96 13.06 7.81
N LEU A 100 26.04 13.07 6.48
CA LEU A 100 24.99 13.57 5.60
C LEU A 100 23.66 12.86 5.87
N GLU A 101 23.70 11.53 6.00
CA GLU A 101 22.53 10.73 6.30
C GLU A 101 21.94 11.05 7.70
N GLY A 102 22.79 11.23 8.71
CA GLY A 102 22.37 11.62 10.05
C GLY A 102 21.73 13.01 10.11
N ASP A 103 22.27 13.97 9.36
CA ASP A 103 21.70 15.32 9.23
C ASP A 103 20.33 15.26 8.54
N CYS A 104 20.22 14.58 7.39
CA CYS A 104 18.96 14.35 6.68
C CYS A 104 17.90 13.73 7.59
N ARG A 105 18.25 12.65 8.30
CA ARG A 105 17.34 11.95 9.21
C ARG A 105 16.80 12.86 10.30
N THR A 106 17.68 13.63 10.94
CA THR A 106 17.30 14.56 12.02
C THR A 106 16.31 15.62 11.52
N ILE A 107 16.56 16.17 10.33
CA ILE A 107 15.72 17.21 9.73
C ILE A 107 14.36 16.63 9.33
N ILE A 108 14.35 15.50 8.62
CA ILE A 108 13.14 14.83 8.16
C ILE A 108 12.26 14.42 9.34
N SER A 109 12.82 13.74 10.35
CA SER A 109 12.05 13.35 11.55
C SER A 109 11.43 14.56 12.24
N ARG A 110 12.12 15.71 12.27
CA ARG A 110 11.55 16.93 12.84
C ARG A 110 10.40 17.48 12.00
N MET A 111 10.50 17.43 10.67
CA MET A 111 9.44 17.86 9.76
C MET A 111 8.21 16.97 9.88
N GLU A 112 8.40 15.64 9.92
CA GLU A 112 7.33 14.65 10.10
C GLU A 112 6.56 14.88 11.40
N ILE A 113 7.25 15.09 12.52
CA ILE A 113 6.58 15.39 13.81
C ILE A 113 5.70 16.64 13.69
N LEU A 114 6.21 17.71 13.09
CA LEU A 114 5.46 18.96 12.95
C LEU A 114 4.25 18.81 12.03
N GLU A 115 4.37 17.98 10.99
CA GLU A 115 3.30 17.64 10.06
C GLU A 115 2.22 16.78 10.71
N GLU A 116 2.60 15.70 11.40
CA GLU A 116 1.68 14.80 12.10
C GLU A 116 0.87 15.53 13.19
N GLU A 117 1.49 16.51 13.85
CA GLU A 117 0.85 17.37 14.85
C GLU A 117 0.07 18.55 14.26
N GLY A 118 0.10 18.75 12.94
CA GLY A 118 -0.54 19.89 12.26
C GLY A 118 0.01 21.26 12.69
N LYS A 119 1.26 21.33 13.18
CA LYS A 119 1.90 22.57 13.65
C LYS A 119 2.47 23.38 12.48
N TRP A 120 1.64 23.69 11.49
CA TRP A 120 2.02 24.27 10.20
C TRP A 120 2.85 25.56 10.31
N HIS A 121 2.51 26.46 11.22
CA HIS A 121 3.29 27.69 11.41
C HIS A 121 4.74 27.41 11.86
N LYS A 122 4.94 26.41 12.73
CA LYS A 122 6.28 25.98 13.16
C LYS A 122 7.00 25.24 12.04
N TYR A 123 6.27 24.44 11.27
CA TYR A 123 6.76 23.77 10.07
C TYR A 123 7.33 24.78 9.07
N ASP A 124 6.55 25.78 8.64
CA ASP A 124 6.97 26.76 7.63
C ASP A 124 8.18 27.60 8.09
N LYS A 125 8.26 27.88 9.39
CA LYS A 125 9.43 28.56 9.99
C LYS A 125 10.67 27.66 9.99
N PHE A 126 10.51 26.38 10.30
CA PHE A 126 11.59 25.40 10.27
C PHE A 126 12.07 25.16 8.83
N TYR A 127 11.15 24.87 7.90
CA TYR A 127 11.42 24.67 6.49
C TYR A 127 12.25 25.80 5.89
N ARG A 128 11.81 27.07 6.04
CA ARG A 128 12.56 28.22 5.51
C ARG A 128 13.98 28.30 6.07
N ARG A 129 14.16 28.07 7.37
CA ARG A 129 15.48 28.10 8.01
C ARG A 129 16.36 26.95 7.53
N ALA A 130 15.81 25.76 7.38
CA ALA A 130 16.52 24.59 6.89
C ALA A 130 16.97 24.80 5.44
N CYS A 131 16.08 25.27 4.56
CA CYS A 131 16.42 25.61 3.17
C CYS A 131 17.54 26.66 3.09
N SER A 132 17.49 27.71 3.92
CA SER A 132 18.57 28.71 3.95
C SER A 132 19.88 28.16 4.50
N HIS A 133 19.84 27.30 5.51
CA HIS A 133 21.03 26.72 6.13
C HIS A 133 21.74 25.73 5.20
N PHE A 134 20.98 24.95 4.43
CA PHE A 134 21.49 23.92 3.53
C PHE A 134 21.44 24.34 2.05
N ALA A 135 21.39 25.64 1.75
CA ALA A 135 21.29 26.14 0.38
C ALA A 135 22.42 25.62 -0.55
N GLU A 136 23.62 25.44 0.01
CA GLU A 136 24.81 24.96 -0.69
C GLU A 136 25.00 23.43 -0.63
N ASN A 137 24.06 22.70 -0.01
CA ASN A 137 24.09 21.25 0.08
C ASN A 137 22.86 20.66 -0.64
N PRO A 138 22.98 20.34 -1.95
CA PRO A 138 21.85 19.89 -2.76
C PRO A 138 21.24 18.57 -2.27
N ASP A 139 22.04 17.66 -1.71
CA ASP A 139 21.56 16.36 -1.19
C ASP A 139 20.66 16.52 0.04
N ILE A 140 20.95 17.46 0.93
CA ILE A 140 20.05 17.76 2.07
C ILE A 140 18.87 18.61 1.61
N LEU A 141 19.12 19.61 0.76
CA LEU A 141 18.10 20.54 0.31
C LEU A 141 16.97 19.82 -0.44
N ILE A 142 17.30 18.88 -1.33
CA ILE A 142 16.30 18.11 -2.07
C ILE A 142 15.42 17.29 -1.12
N ARG A 143 15.98 16.69 -0.06
CA ARG A 143 15.23 15.97 0.98
C ARG A 143 14.26 16.88 1.74
N ILE A 144 14.69 18.09 2.08
CA ILE A 144 13.83 19.10 2.71
C ILE A 144 12.66 19.49 1.78
N VAL A 145 12.93 19.68 0.50
CA VAL A 145 11.90 20.06 -0.47
C VAL A 145 10.93 18.90 -0.74
N LEU A 146 11.40 17.65 -0.76
CA LEU A 146 10.55 16.46 -0.87
C LEU A 146 9.54 16.38 0.29
N GLU A 147 9.98 16.58 1.53
CA GLU A 147 9.06 16.63 2.69
C GLU A 147 8.07 17.81 2.61
N ASN A 148 8.42 18.91 1.93
CA ASN A 148 7.48 20.01 1.69
C ASN A 148 6.38 19.64 0.69
N ILE A 149 6.62 18.70 -0.24
CA ILE A 149 5.56 18.14 -1.09
C ILE A 149 4.56 17.35 -0.23
N VAL A 150 5.05 16.58 0.75
CA VAL A 150 4.21 15.82 1.69
C VAL A 150 3.32 16.77 2.51
N ALA A 151 3.91 17.82 3.09
CA ALA A 151 3.15 18.82 3.83
C ALA A 151 2.12 19.55 2.96
N ALA A 152 2.44 19.84 1.70
CA ALA A 152 1.50 20.42 0.74
C ALA A 152 0.31 19.46 0.48
N TYR A 153 0.56 18.16 0.32
CA TYR A 153 -0.48 17.14 0.17
C TYR A 153 -1.45 17.08 1.37
N TYR A 154 -0.92 17.20 2.59
CA TYR A 154 -1.76 17.21 3.80
C TYR A 154 -2.55 18.51 4.00
N ARG A 155 -2.00 19.64 3.57
CA ARG A 155 -2.68 20.95 3.60
C ARG A 155 -3.68 21.17 2.46
N ASP A 156 -3.75 20.23 1.52
CA ASP A 156 -4.53 20.37 0.29
C ASP A 156 -4.08 21.56 -0.59
N ASP A 157 -2.81 21.97 -0.44
CA ASP A 157 -2.19 23.03 -1.24
C ASP A 157 -1.41 22.41 -2.40
N LEU A 158 -2.16 21.85 -3.36
CA LEU A 158 -1.58 21.10 -4.47
C LEU A 158 -0.71 21.97 -5.37
N ALA A 159 -1.02 23.27 -5.48
CA ALA A 159 -0.21 24.24 -6.21
C ALA A 159 1.20 24.39 -5.61
N ALA A 160 1.30 24.57 -4.28
CA ALA A 160 2.59 24.60 -3.59
C ALA A 160 3.35 23.26 -3.70
N GLY A 161 2.61 22.14 -3.70
CA GLY A 161 3.17 20.81 -3.95
C GLY A 161 3.84 20.71 -5.32
N GLN A 162 3.16 21.15 -6.38
CA GLN A 162 3.71 21.16 -7.74
C GLN A 162 4.91 22.10 -7.88
N GLN A 163 4.90 23.27 -7.23
CA GLN A 163 6.07 24.15 -7.19
C GLN A 163 7.27 23.47 -6.53
N SER A 164 7.04 22.70 -5.47
CA SER A 164 8.10 21.94 -4.79
C SER A 164 8.63 20.80 -5.68
N VAL A 165 7.77 20.14 -6.47
CA VAL A 165 8.21 19.16 -7.49
C VAL A 165 9.13 19.82 -8.52
N LEU A 166 8.76 20.97 -9.07
CA LEU A 166 9.62 21.71 -10.02
C LEU A 166 10.98 22.04 -9.40
N ARG A 167 10.99 22.47 -8.14
CA ARG A 167 12.23 22.75 -7.42
C ARG A 167 13.10 21.50 -7.24
N VAL A 168 12.52 20.34 -6.96
CA VAL A 168 13.27 19.07 -6.91
C VAL A 168 13.87 18.73 -8.27
N GLN A 169 13.13 18.92 -9.38
CA GLN A 169 13.64 18.69 -10.73
C GLN A 169 14.85 19.57 -11.08
N GLU A 170 14.89 20.80 -10.60
CA GLU A 170 16.05 21.67 -10.75
C GLU A 170 17.26 21.17 -9.95
N LEU A 171 17.03 20.69 -8.72
CA LEU A 171 18.09 20.23 -7.81
C LEU A 171 18.65 18.85 -8.18
N ILE A 172 17.90 18.04 -8.93
CA ILE A 172 18.25 16.64 -9.18
C ILE A 172 19.56 16.47 -9.95
N PHE A 173 19.95 17.47 -10.74
CA PHE A 173 21.20 17.46 -11.50
C PHE A 173 22.42 17.83 -10.65
N LEU A 174 22.21 18.26 -9.41
CA LEU A 174 23.25 18.74 -8.49
C LEU A 174 23.55 17.74 -7.35
N THR A 175 22.70 16.73 -7.18
CA THR A 175 22.84 15.71 -6.13
C THR A 175 23.77 14.59 -6.56
N ARG A 176 24.36 13.91 -5.56
CA ARG A 176 25.18 12.71 -5.74
C ARG A 176 24.34 11.45 -5.97
N ASP A 177 23.06 11.48 -5.63
CA ASP A 177 22.13 10.36 -5.77
C ASP A 177 20.85 10.78 -6.53
N PRO A 178 20.96 11.07 -7.83
CA PRO A 178 19.84 11.55 -8.63
C PRO A 178 18.75 10.48 -8.80
N VAL A 179 19.13 9.19 -8.88
CA VAL A 179 18.18 8.08 -9.09
C VAL A 179 17.24 7.94 -7.90
N HIS A 180 17.77 7.92 -6.68
CA HIS A 180 16.97 7.83 -5.47
C HIS A 180 16.04 9.04 -5.35
N HIS A 181 16.58 10.25 -5.48
CA HIS A 181 15.76 11.46 -5.39
C HIS A 181 14.69 11.54 -6.49
N GLN A 182 14.95 10.99 -7.68
CA GLN A 182 13.99 10.92 -8.77
C GLN A 182 12.84 9.98 -8.42
N ALA A 183 13.15 8.77 -7.95
CA ALA A 183 12.14 7.81 -7.51
C ALA A 183 11.28 8.38 -6.38
N HIS A 184 11.92 9.08 -5.42
CA HIS A 184 11.23 9.72 -4.31
C HIS A 184 10.26 10.81 -4.80
N MET A 185 10.73 11.72 -5.64
CA MET A 185 9.90 12.75 -6.26
C MET A 185 8.72 12.16 -7.03
N LEU A 186 8.94 11.08 -7.78
CA LEU A 186 7.92 10.48 -8.64
C LEU A 186 6.78 9.84 -7.84
N TYR A 187 7.06 9.15 -6.73
CA TYR A 187 5.95 8.63 -5.91
C TYR A 187 5.16 9.77 -5.22
N LEU A 188 5.83 10.86 -4.85
CA LEU A 188 5.14 12.04 -4.30
C LEU A 188 4.29 12.74 -5.36
N LYS A 189 4.80 12.84 -6.59
CA LYS A 189 4.04 13.34 -7.74
C LYS A 189 2.81 12.46 -8.02
N SER A 190 2.94 11.14 -7.90
CA SER A 190 1.80 10.21 -7.96
C SER A 190 0.76 10.53 -6.88
N ALA A 191 1.19 10.77 -5.64
CA ALA A 191 0.29 11.15 -4.55
C ALA A 191 -0.47 12.46 -4.84
N LEU A 192 0.20 13.49 -5.37
CA LEU A 192 -0.45 14.75 -5.76
C LEU A 192 -1.49 14.52 -6.87
N PHE A 193 -1.14 13.85 -7.96
CA PHE A 193 -2.08 13.56 -9.05
C PHE A 193 -3.28 12.74 -8.59
N ARG A 194 -3.05 11.79 -7.69
CA ARG A 194 -4.13 11.02 -7.08
C ARG A 194 -5.06 11.89 -6.24
N LYS A 195 -4.55 12.91 -5.53
CA LYS A 195 -5.40 13.88 -4.83
C LYS A 195 -6.25 14.71 -5.80
N GLU A 196 -5.69 15.05 -6.96
CA GLU A 196 -6.38 15.71 -8.08
C GLU A 196 -7.34 14.78 -8.87
N LYS A 197 -7.47 13.51 -8.46
CA LYS A 197 -8.21 12.45 -9.19
C LYS A 197 -7.71 12.17 -10.61
N ARG A 198 -6.46 12.53 -10.89
CA ARG A 198 -5.76 12.28 -12.16
C ARG A 198 -5.06 10.92 -12.13
N TYR A 199 -5.86 9.86 -12.09
CA TYR A 199 -5.38 8.52 -11.80
C TYR A 199 -4.40 7.97 -12.84
N ARG A 200 -4.58 8.30 -14.12
CA ARG A 200 -3.67 7.87 -15.19
C ARG A 200 -2.28 8.49 -15.04
N GLU A 201 -2.21 9.77 -14.75
CA GLU A 201 -0.92 10.43 -14.49
C GLU A 201 -0.29 9.95 -13.18
N ALA A 202 -1.11 9.66 -12.16
CA ALA A 202 -0.63 9.05 -10.92
C ALA A 202 -0.02 7.67 -11.14
N GLU A 203 -0.66 6.84 -11.98
CA GLU A 203 -0.18 5.52 -12.37
C GLU A 203 1.14 5.62 -13.15
N ASN A 204 1.19 6.48 -14.17
CA ASN A 204 2.43 6.70 -14.93
C ASN A 204 3.59 7.12 -14.01
N ALA A 205 3.35 8.03 -13.07
CA ALA A 205 4.37 8.49 -12.14
C ALA A 205 4.85 7.37 -11.19
N ILE A 206 3.95 6.53 -10.68
CA ILE A 206 4.34 5.46 -9.75
C ILE A 206 5.00 4.27 -10.48
N VAL A 207 4.59 3.97 -11.71
CA VAL A 207 5.26 2.98 -12.56
C VAL A 207 6.70 3.38 -12.81
N LEU A 208 6.94 4.66 -13.10
CA LEU A 208 8.29 5.18 -13.18
C LEU A 208 9.00 5.01 -11.82
N ALA A 209 8.47 5.54 -10.71
CA ALA A 209 9.11 5.43 -9.40
C ALA A 209 9.58 4.00 -9.05
N ARG A 210 8.78 2.98 -9.40
CA ARG A 210 9.10 1.55 -9.20
C ARG A 210 10.35 1.08 -9.95
N GLN A 211 10.67 1.65 -11.11
CA GLN A 211 11.90 1.31 -11.86
C GLN A 211 13.18 1.67 -11.08
N GLY A 212 13.08 2.56 -10.07
CA GLY A 212 14.20 2.89 -9.19
C GLY A 212 14.44 1.89 -8.06
N LEU A 213 13.51 0.96 -7.80
CA LEU A 213 13.57 0.06 -6.63
C LEU A 213 14.86 -0.78 -6.59
N ASP A 214 15.29 -1.30 -7.73
CA ASP A 214 16.48 -2.17 -7.83
C ASP A 214 17.79 -1.44 -7.49
N GLN A 215 17.76 -0.11 -7.52
CA GLN A 215 18.93 0.75 -7.25
C GLN A 215 18.87 1.35 -5.83
N MET A 216 17.83 1.06 -5.06
CA MET A 216 17.59 1.66 -3.74
C MET A 216 17.75 0.62 -2.64
N GLN A 217 18.25 1.07 -1.49
CA GLN A 217 18.27 0.24 -0.29
C GLN A 217 16.82 -0.05 0.16
N VAL A 218 16.55 -1.31 0.49
CA VAL A 218 15.27 -1.73 1.07
C VAL A 218 15.07 -1.05 2.42
N GLY A 219 13.93 -0.40 2.63
CA GLY A 219 13.65 0.36 3.86
C GLY A 219 12.57 1.42 3.64
N ARG A 220 12.75 2.59 4.27
CA ARG A 220 11.80 3.72 4.26
C ARG A 220 11.28 4.06 2.86
N ASP A 221 12.17 4.45 1.96
CA ASP A 221 11.73 5.07 0.69
C ASP A 221 11.20 4.04 -0.31
N THR A 222 11.75 2.83 -0.34
CA THR A 222 11.20 1.74 -1.15
C THR A 222 9.84 1.28 -0.60
N GLY A 223 9.65 1.31 0.73
CA GLY A 223 8.34 1.11 1.36
C GLY A 223 7.32 2.19 1.01
N GLU A 224 7.74 3.47 0.90
CA GLU A 224 6.86 4.57 0.47
C GLU A 224 6.42 4.42 -0.99
N ILE A 225 7.30 3.95 -1.87
CA ILE A 225 6.93 3.63 -3.27
C ILE A 225 5.82 2.58 -3.27
N TRP A 226 6.01 1.44 -2.60
CA TRP A 226 4.99 0.39 -2.52
C TRP A 226 3.69 0.85 -1.85
N TYR A 227 3.79 1.63 -0.78
CA TYR A 227 2.63 2.21 -0.12
C TYR A 227 1.84 3.13 -1.07
N ASN A 228 2.51 3.91 -1.91
CA ASN A 228 1.85 4.79 -2.86
C ASN A 228 1.25 4.04 -4.06
N VAL A 229 1.84 2.91 -4.48
CA VAL A 229 1.20 1.97 -5.41
C VAL A 229 -0.12 1.49 -4.80
N ALA A 230 -0.07 0.98 -3.57
CA ALA A 230 -1.25 0.45 -2.90
C ALA A 230 -2.33 1.51 -2.70
N ALA A 231 -1.94 2.72 -2.26
CA ALA A 231 -2.85 3.84 -2.04
C ALA A 231 -3.51 4.33 -3.34
N LEU A 232 -2.83 4.23 -4.48
CA LEU A 232 -3.41 4.54 -5.79
C LEU A 232 -4.55 3.61 -6.13
N PHE A 233 -4.29 2.30 -6.17
CA PHE A 233 -5.32 1.33 -6.54
C PHE A 233 -6.45 1.29 -5.53
N ALA A 234 -6.15 1.40 -4.23
CA ALA A 234 -7.17 1.54 -3.19
C ALA A 234 -8.06 2.78 -3.42
N GLN A 235 -7.48 3.93 -3.80
CA GLN A 235 -8.27 5.13 -4.05
C GLN A 235 -9.09 5.04 -5.35
N VAL A 236 -8.56 4.44 -6.41
CA VAL A 236 -9.31 4.21 -7.65
C VAL A 236 -10.52 3.31 -7.38
N LEU A 237 -10.33 2.23 -6.61
CA LEU A 237 -11.42 1.38 -6.16
C LEU A 237 -12.50 2.15 -5.39
N ASN A 238 -12.12 3.26 -4.74
CA ASN A 238 -12.97 4.15 -3.94
C ASN A 238 -13.61 5.31 -4.69
N ASP A 239 -13.23 5.57 -5.94
CA ASP A 239 -13.80 6.69 -6.69
C ASP A 239 -14.97 6.21 -7.56
N GLU A 240 -16.15 6.82 -7.39
CA GLU A 240 -17.40 6.35 -8.05
C GLU A 240 -17.40 6.72 -9.52
N SER A 241 -16.64 7.76 -9.87
CA SER A 241 -16.43 8.17 -11.25
C SER A 241 -15.38 7.32 -11.98
N ALA A 242 -14.69 6.40 -11.30
CA ALA A 242 -13.72 5.53 -11.94
C ALA A 242 -14.43 4.36 -12.63
N GLU A 243 -14.59 4.45 -13.94
CA GLU A 243 -15.17 3.40 -14.81
C GLU A 243 -14.37 2.08 -14.83
N ILE A 244 -13.22 2.02 -14.13
CA ILE A 244 -12.15 1.02 -14.32
C ILE A 244 -11.90 0.20 -13.03
N ALA A 245 -12.79 0.21 -12.05
CA ALA A 245 -12.58 -0.57 -10.82
C ALA A 245 -12.71 -2.09 -11.09
N THR A 246 -11.59 -2.80 -11.21
CA THR A 246 -11.53 -4.25 -11.44
C THR A 246 -11.03 -5.02 -10.21
N GLY A 247 -11.27 -6.34 -10.16
CA GLY A 247 -10.69 -7.23 -9.14
C GLY A 247 -9.17 -7.25 -9.13
N GLU A 248 -8.52 -6.99 -10.28
CA GLU A 248 -7.07 -6.88 -10.38
C GLU A 248 -6.50 -5.70 -9.57
N PHE A 249 -7.24 -4.59 -9.48
CA PHE A 249 -6.82 -3.45 -8.66
C PHE A 249 -6.86 -3.78 -7.17
N GLN A 250 -7.80 -4.61 -6.73
CA GLN A 250 -7.86 -5.08 -5.35
C GLN A 250 -6.64 -5.95 -5.02
N ALA A 251 -6.32 -6.91 -5.89
CA ALA A 251 -5.14 -7.76 -5.73
C ALA A 251 -3.85 -6.92 -5.72
N THR A 252 -3.71 -6.00 -6.68
CA THR A 252 -2.56 -5.10 -6.78
C THR A 252 -2.40 -4.23 -5.53
N ALA A 253 -3.50 -3.69 -5.00
CA ALA A 253 -3.46 -2.89 -3.78
C ALA A 253 -3.00 -3.73 -2.57
N ALA A 254 -3.55 -4.94 -2.42
CA ALA A 254 -3.22 -5.84 -1.32
C ALA A 254 -1.74 -6.27 -1.36
N GLU A 255 -1.25 -6.72 -2.51
CA GLU A 255 0.15 -7.11 -2.72
C GLU A 255 1.10 -5.93 -2.46
N ALA A 256 0.78 -4.75 -2.97
CA ALA A 256 1.61 -3.57 -2.76
C ALA A 256 1.64 -3.12 -1.29
N PHE A 257 0.52 -3.23 -0.55
CA PHE A 257 0.53 -2.98 0.89
C PHE A 257 1.39 -4.02 1.63
N HIS A 258 1.32 -5.29 1.23
CA HIS A 258 2.16 -6.33 1.80
C HIS A 258 3.65 -6.03 1.59
N SER A 259 4.05 -5.70 0.36
CA SER A 259 5.42 -5.28 0.05
C SER A 259 5.84 -4.06 0.85
N ALA A 260 4.97 -3.06 1.01
CA ALA A 260 5.27 -1.89 1.84
C ALA A 260 5.57 -2.28 3.30
N ILE A 261 4.76 -3.17 3.89
CA ILE A 261 4.96 -3.71 5.25
C ILE A 261 6.33 -4.39 5.38
N GLU A 262 6.69 -5.26 4.44
CA GLU A 262 7.99 -5.95 4.46
C GLU A 262 9.17 -4.98 4.37
N HIS A 263 9.07 -3.99 3.49
CA HIS A 263 10.10 -2.98 3.31
C HIS A 263 10.28 -2.10 4.55
N TYR A 264 9.18 -1.61 5.15
CA TYR A 264 9.27 -0.83 6.38
C TYR A 264 9.80 -1.65 7.56
N ARG A 265 9.41 -2.93 7.67
CA ARG A 265 9.92 -3.82 8.72
C ARG A 265 11.44 -4.00 8.61
N LYS A 266 11.95 -4.23 7.40
CA LYS A 266 13.40 -4.32 7.16
C LYS A 266 14.15 -3.02 7.47
N GLY A 267 13.50 -1.88 7.29
CA GLY A 267 14.08 -0.56 7.59
C GLY A 267 13.89 -0.07 9.03
N GLU A 268 13.18 -0.81 9.90
CA GLU A 268 12.84 -0.34 11.26
C GLU A 268 14.07 -0.18 12.15
N ASP A 269 15.05 -1.07 12.02
CA ASP A 269 16.29 -1.03 12.81
C ASP A 269 17.18 0.17 12.44
N GLU A 270 17.06 0.66 11.20
CA GLU A 270 17.91 1.73 10.67
C GLU A 270 17.27 3.11 10.81
N ASP A 271 15.95 3.19 10.69
CA ASP A 271 15.21 4.44 10.67
C ASP A 271 13.92 4.35 11.52
N GLY A 272 13.92 5.03 12.67
CA GLY A 272 12.78 5.04 13.59
C GLY A 272 11.48 5.57 12.99
N SER A 273 11.52 6.31 11.87
CA SER A 273 10.32 6.73 11.15
C SER A 273 9.60 5.57 10.44
N CYS A 274 10.32 4.49 10.08
CA CYS A 274 9.75 3.29 9.48
C CYS A 274 8.67 2.68 10.37
N ARG A 275 8.81 2.78 11.70
CA ARG A 275 7.82 2.28 12.65
C ARG A 275 6.44 2.92 12.48
N ASN A 276 6.39 4.25 12.30
CA ASN A 276 5.12 4.95 12.02
C ASN A 276 4.54 4.57 10.65
N LYS A 277 5.40 4.41 9.65
CA LYS A 277 4.98 4.01 8.30
C LYS A 277 4.48 2.56 8.27
N LEU A 278 5.10 1.67 9.04
CA LEU A 278 4.70 0.28 9.25
C LEU A 278 3.31 0.19 9.89
N ARG A 279 3.04 0.96 10.95
CA ARG A 279 1.70 1.08 11.56
C ARG A 279 0.66 1.47 10.51
N ARG A 280 0.95 2.54 9.77
CA ARG A 280 0.08 3.06 8.72
C ARG A 280 -0.18 2.01 7.64
N ALA A 281 0.86 1.29 7.21
CA ALA A 281 0.76 0.26 6.19
C ALA A 281 -0.13 -0.90 6.65
N HIS A 282 0.06 -1.44 7.87
CA HIS A 282 -0.81 -2.48 8.42
C HIS A 282 -2.27 -2.06 8.53
N ILE A 283 -2.54 -0.85 9.03
CA ILE A 283 -3.91 -0.34 9.14
C ILE A 283 -4.54 -0.21 7.75
N ARG A 284 -3.83 0.39 6.79
CA ARG A 284 -4.35 0.60 5.43
C ARG A 284 -4.51 -0.71 4.66
N TYR A 285 -3.63 -1.67 4.87
CA TYR A 285 -3.76 -3.02 4.34
C TYR A 285 -5.04 -3.68 4.83
N ALA A 286 -5.26 -3.71 6.14
CA ALA A 286 -6.48 -4.24 6.74
C ALA A 286 -7.74 -3.52 6.21
N MET A 287 -7.70 -2.18 6.12
CA MET A 287 -8.80 -1.41 5.55
C MET A 287 -9.08 -1.76 4.09
N SER A 288 -8.04 -2.03 3.29
CA SER A 288 -8.17 -2.43 1.89
C SER A 288 -8.83 -3.80 1.76
N LEU A 289 -8.39 -4.78 2.54
CA LEU A 289 -8.96 -6.14 2.58
C LEU A 289 -10.43 -6.12 3.03
N LEU A 290 -10.73 -5.36 4.07
CA LEU A 290 -12.08 -5.19 4.62
C LEU A 290 -12.96 -4.24 3.79
N ARG A 291 -12.39 -3.59 2.76
CA ARG A 291 -13.08 -2.61 1.92
C ARG A 291 -13.73 -1.49 2.74
N CYS A 292 -13.01 -1.00 3.75
CA CYS A 292 -13.43 0.03 4.70
C CYS A 292 -13.58 1.40 4.01
N TRP A 293 -14.64 1.60 3.22
CA TRP A 293 -14.84 2.80 2.42
C TRP A 293 -16.24 3.39 2.62
N SER A 294 -16.45 4.66 2.21
CA SER A 294 -17.64 5.45 2.55
C SER A 294 -18.96 4.76 2.19
N GLU A 295 -19.93 4.86 3.09
CA GLU A 295 -21.21 4.13 3.08
C GLU A 295 -22.05 4.26 1.80
N VAL A 296 -21.82 5.29 0.99
CA VAL A 296 -22.49 5.47 -0.32
C VAL A 296 -22.37 4.23 -1.21
N ARG A 297 -21.36 3.38 -0.96
CA ARG A 297 -21.05 2.18 -1.77
C ARG A 297 -21.54 0.85 -1.20
N SER A 298 -21.98 0.82 0.07
CA SER A 298 -22.27 -0.43 0.79
C SER A 298 -23.64 -1.04 0.46
N SER A 299 -24.56 -0.30 -0.15
CA SER A 299 -25.89 -0.82 -0.47
C SER A 299 -25.91 -1.73 -1.70
N ASN A 300 -24.90 -1.65 -2.58
CA ASN A 300 -24.88 -2.33 -3.88
C ASN A 300 -23.68 -3.27 -4.12
N ARG A 301 -22.73 -3.38 -3.18
CA ARG A 301 -21.61 -4.34 -3.28
C ARG A 301 -21.81 -5.49 -2.31
N GLY A 302 -22.71 -6.40 -2.66
CA GLY A 302 -22.83 -7.72 -2.04
C GLY A 302 -21.68 -8.65 -2.42
N GLU A 303 -20.45 -8.15 -2.46
CA GLU A 303 -19.27 -8.99 -2.62
C GLU A 303 -18.72 -9.32 -1.23
N ASP A 304 -18.83 -10.60 -0.89
CA ASP A 304 -18.33 -11.15 0.37
C ASP A 304 -16.82 -10.89 0.51
N VAL A 305 -16.43 -10.24 1.61
CA VAL A 305 -15.04 -10.24 2.06
C VAL A 305 -14.71 -11.69 2.41
N THR A 306 -13.65 -12.24 1.81
CA THR A 306 -13.33 -13.65 1.99
C THR A 306 -12.87 -13.93 3.43
N GLU A 307 -13.01 -15.18 3.90
CA GLU A 307 -12.48 -15.57 5.22
C GLU A 307 -10.96 -15.34 5.32
N GLU A 308 -10.23 -15.49 4.22
CA GLU A 308 -8.80 -15.21 4.18
C GLU A 308 -8.52 -13.71 4.33
N ASP A 309 -9.27 -12.84 3.64
CA ASP A 309 -9.16 -11.38 3.82
C ASP A 309 -9.48 -10.97 5.26
N LEU A 310 -10.51 -11.55 5.87
CA LEU A 310 -10.87 -11.31 7.28
C LEU A 310 -9.76 -11.75 8.24
N ARG A 311 -9.12 -12.88 7.95
CA ARG A 311 -8.00 -13.40 8.73
C ARG A 311 -6.79 -12.47 8.63
N GLN A 312 -6.34 -12.15 7.41
CA GLN A 312 -5.19 -11.28 7.16
C GLN A 312 -5.39 -9.86 7.70
N ALA A 313 -6.59 -9.30 7.55
CA ALA A 313 -6.93 -8.00 8.13
C ALA A 313 -6.89 -8.05 9.66
N GLY A 314 -7.41 -9.12 10.25
CA GLY A 314 -7.31 -9.39 11.68
C GLY A 314 -5.86 -9.44 12.16
N ASP A 315 -5.02 -10.24 11.52
CA ASP A 315 -3.60 -10.39 11.86
C ASP A 315 -2.84 -9.06 11.80
N SER A 316 -3.11 -8.24 10.77
CA SER A 316 -2.47 -6.93 10.64
C SER A 316 -2.92 -5.94 11.73
N LEU A 317 -4.20 -5.93 12.09
CA LEU A 317 -4.69 -5.07 13.17
C LEU A 317 -4.20 -5.55 14.55
N ASP A 318 -4.11 -6.87 14.74
CA ASP A 318 -3.53 -7.49 15.94
C ASP A 318 -2.05 -7.15 16.09
N GLU A 319 -1.27 -7.17 15.01
CA GLU A 319 0.15 -6.78 15.04
C GLU A 319 0.33 -5.32 15.45
N VAL A 320 -0.53 -4.43 14.95
CA VAL A 320 -0.53 -3.02 15.37
C VAL A 320 -0.82 -2.90 16.86
N GLU A 321 -1.81 -3.64 17.37
CA GLU A 321 -2.19 -3.58 18.79
C GLU A 321 -1.14 -4.18 19.73
N ARG A 322 -0.53 -5.32 19.36
CA ARG A 322 0.42 -6.05 20.21
C ARG A 322 1.82 -5.45 20.16
N SER A 323 2.28 -5.07 18.98
CA SER A 323 3.71 -4.82 18.72
C SER A 323 3.99 -3.35 18.39
N LEU A 324 3.02 -2.65 17.80
CA LEU A 324 3.23 -1.30 17.25
C LEU A 324 2.39 -0.21 17.93
N TRP A 325 1.67 -0.49 19.01
CA TRP A 325 0.70 0.46 19.59
C TRP A 325 1.36 1.64 20.31
N ASP A 326 2.50 1.42 20.97
CA ASP A 326 3.12 2.45 21.79
C ASP A 326 3.49 3.71 20.99
N GLY A 327 3.06 4.89 21.43
CA GLY A 327 3.32 6.14 20.70
C GLY A 327 2.60 6.28 19.35
N ILE A 328 1.59 5.44 19.04
CA ILE A 328 0.81 5.57 17.80
C ILE A 328 0.01 6.91 17.78
N PRO A 329 0.11 7.72 16.69
CA PRO A 329 -0.63 8.99 16.58
C PRO A 329 -2.16 8.80 16.57
N ASN A 330 -2.89 9.78 17.11
CA ASN A 330 -4.36 9.73 17.21
C ASN A 330 -5.05 9.51 15.85
N ARG A 331 -4.55 10.12 14.77
CA ARG A 331 -5.10 9.89 13.42
C ARG A 331 -4.99 8.42 12.99
N MET A 332 -3.91 7.73 13.35
CA MET A 332 -3.78 6.30 13.06
C MET A 332 -4.67 5.46 13.98
N ARG A 333 -4.80 5.82 15.26
CA ARG A 333 -5.77 5.16 16.18
C ARG A 333 -7.19 5.23 15.65
N TYR A 334 -7.60 6.39 15.16
CA TYR A 334 -8.89 6.59 14.49
C TYR A 334 -9.12 5.55 13.38
N TYR A 335 -8.18 5.44 12.43
CA TYR A 335 -8.32 4.49 11.33
C TYR A 335 -8.25 3.03 11.78
N TRP A 336 -7.45 2.71 12.81
CA TRP A 336 -7.40 1.38 13.39
C TRP A 336 -8.75 0.97 14.01
N HIS A 337 -9.38 1.86 14.80
CA HIS A 337 -10.70 1.60 15.37
C HIS A 337 -11.77 1.44 14.30
N LEU A 338 -11.71 2.26 13.24
CA LEU A 338 -12.61 2.15 12.10
C LEU A 338 -12.47 0.80 11.38
N ALA A 339 -11.24 0.34 11.14
CA ALA A 339 -10.97 -0.97 10.54
C ALA A 339 -11.43 -2.13 11.45
N ARG A 340 -11.21 -2.02 12.78
CA ARG A 340 -11.74 -2.99 13.75
C ARG A 340 -13.26 -3.04 13.76
N SER A 341 -13.91 -1.89 13.62
CA SER A 341 -15.37 -1.80 13.51
C SER A 341 -15.87 -2.64 12.32
N ASP A 342 -15.29 -2.46 11.13
CA ASP A 342 -15.66 -3.25 9.96
C ASP A 342 -15.34 -4.74 10.13
N LEU A 343 -14.18 -5.10 10.70
CA LEU A 343 -13.84 -6.49 11.00
C LEU A 343 -14.89 -7.16 11.91
N PHE A 344 -15.32 -6.48 12.98
CA PHE A 344 -16.34 -7.01 13.88
C PHE A 344 -17.71 -7.09 13.21
N ARG A 345 -18.04 -6.15 12.33
CA ARG A 345 -19.28 -6.17 11.54
C ARG A 345 -19.33 -7.42 10.66
N TYR A 346 -18.27 -7.70 9.90
CA TYR A 346 -18.20 -8.92 9.06
C TYR A 346 -18.25 -10.21 9.87
N LYS A 347 -17.75 -10.19 11.11
CA LYS A 347 -17.84 -11.33 12.05
C LYS A 347 -19.19 -11.41 12.80
N ASN A 348 -20.22 -10.68 12.36
CA ASN A 348 -21.55 -10.62 12.98
C ASN A 348 -21.54 -10.19 14.46
N ARG A 349 -20.53 -9.41 14.88
CA ARG A 349 -20.43 -8.84 16.24
C ARG A 349 -20.82 -7.36 16.23
N THR A 350 -22.05 -7.07 15.80
CA THR A 350 -22.52 -5.69 15.50
C THR A 350 -22.39 -4.74 16.70
N GLN A 351 -22.71 -5.18 17.92
CA GLN A 351 -22.56 -4.35 19.12
C GLN A 351 -21.10 -3.93 19.34
N ARG A 352 -20.17 -4.88 19.17
CA ARG A 352 -18.74 -4.59 19.29
C ARG A 352 -18.24 -3.71 18.15
N ALA A 353 -18.78 -3.88 16.94
CA ALA A 353 -18.49 -3.00 15.82
C ALA A 353 -18.91 -1.55 16.12
N LEU A 354 -20.07 -1.36 16.74
CA LEU A 354 -20.58 -0.05 17.16
C LEU A 354 -19.65 0.61 18.18
N GLU A 355 -19.27 -0.11 19.24
CA GLU A 355 -18.33 0.40 20.27
C GLU A 355 -17.01 0.89 19.64
N MET A 356 -16.48 0.17 18.65
CA MET A 356 -15.26 0.60 17.95
C MET A 356 -15.49 1.85 17.08
N ALA A 357 -16.65 1.97 16.43
CA ALA A 357 -16.99 3.16 15.66
C ALA A 357 -17.18 4.40 16.56
N GLU A 358 -17.77 4.23 17.74
CA GLU A 358 -17.92 5.29 18.74
C GLU A 358 -16.56 5.77 19.27
N GLU A 359 -15.62 4.85 19.56
CA GLU A 359 -14.27 5.27 19.97
C GLU A 359 -13.52 5.98 18.83
N ALA A 360 -13.70 5.54 17.57
CA ALA A 360 -13.17 6.28 16.42
C ALA A 360 -13.75 7.70 16.36
N LEU A 361 -15.07 7.86 16.49
CA LEU A 361 -15.73 9.17 16.49
C LEU A 361 -15.17 10.09 17.57
N LYS A 362 -15.08 9.59 18.81
CA LYS A 362 -14.52 10.33 19.94
C LYS A 362 -13.09 10.81 19.70
N ILE A 363 -12.24 9.97 19.10
CA ILE A 363 -10.87 10.37 18.73
C ILE A 363 -10.87 11.46 17.66
N ALA A 364 -11.73 11.34 16.65
CA ALA A 364 -11.83 12.32 15.55
C ALA A 364 -12.32 13.69 16.05
N GLU A 365 -13.33 13.71 16.93
CA GLU A 365 -13.84 14.92 17.58
C GLU A 365 -12.77 15.60 18.44
N ALA A 366 -12.10 14.83 19.31
CA ALA A 366 -11.05 15.34 20.19
C ALA A 366 -9.87 15.91 19.40
N SER A 367 -9.58 15.33 18.23
CA SER A 367 -8.47 15.74 17.36
C SER A 367 -8.87 16.80 16.32
N LYS A 368 -10.16 17.18 16.25
CA LYS A 368 -10.73 18.16 15.31
C LYS A 368 -10.42 17.85 13.85
N PHE A 369 -10.68 16.61 13.43
CA PHE A 369 -10.53 16.16 12.05
C PHE A 369 -11.90 16.13 11.34
N PRO A 370 -12.32 17.20 10.61
CA PRO A 370 -13.72 17.34 10.20
C PRO A 370 -14.20 16.24 9.25
N SER A 371 -13.34 15.82 8.32
CA SER A 371 -13.63 14.72 7.38
C SER A 371 -13.80 13.37 8.09
N GLU A 372 -12.93 13.09 9.07
CA GLU A 372 -12.95 11.87 9.86
C GLU A 372 -14.16 11.82 10.81
N VAL A 373 -14.58 12.97 11.37
CA VAL A 373 -15.81 13.07 12.17
C VAL A 373 -17.02 12.66 11.33
N GLN A 374 -17.23 13.30 10.18
CA GLN A 374 -18.36 13.00 9.30
C GLN A 374 -18.41 11.52 8.90
N PHE A 375 -17.24 10.93 8.62
CA PHE A 375 -17.15 9.52 8.26
C PHE A 375 -17.55 8.60 9.42
N ALA A 376 -17.03 8.85 10.63
CA ALA A 376 -17.35 8.02 11.80
C ALA A 376 -18.80 8.18 12.26
N GLU A 377 -19.38 9.37 12.18
CA GLU A 377 -20.80 9.61 12.46
C GLU A 377 -21.71 8.76 11.57
N GLY A 378 -21.42 8.71 10.25
CA GLY A 378 -22.13 7.84 9.32
C GLY A 378 -22.09 6.38 9.77
N ARG A 379 -20.88 5.90 10.10
CA ARG A 379 -20.66 4.53 10.57
C ARG A 379 -21.42 4.20 11.86
N VAL A 380 -21.37 5.08 12.85
CA VAL A 380 -22.10 4.92 14.11
C VAL A 380 -23.60 4.85 13.85
N LYS A 381 -24.13 5.72 12.98
CA LYS A 381 -25.56 5.73 12.61
C LYS A 381 -26.00 4.42 11.96
N LEU A 382 -25.22 3.90 11.01
CA LEU A 382 -25.50 2.62 10.35
C LEU A 382 -25.52 1.47 11.35
N LEU A 383 -24.46 1.34 12.16
CA LEU A 383 -24.32 0.25 13.12
C LEU A 383 -25.37 0.33 14.23
N SER A 384 -25.73 1.53 14.69
CA SER A 384 -26.80 1.74 15.66
C SER A 384 -28.15 1.25 15.14
N LYS A 385 -28.45 1.50 13.85
CA LYS A 385 -29.64 0.97 13.20
C LYS A 385 -29.62 -0.55 13.14
N LEU A 386 -28.50 -1.14 12.70
CA LEU A 386 -28.35 -2.61 12.63
C LEU A 386 -28.52 -3.28 14.00
N VAL A 387 -27.95 -2.70 15.06
CA VAL A 387 -28.13 -3.21 16.44
C VAL A 387 -29.60 -3.13 16.87
N SER A 388 -30.28 -2.03 16.56
CA SER A 388 -31.70 -1.85 16.90
C SER A 388 -32.59 -2.85 16.15
N ASP A 389 -32.33 -3.05 14.85
CA ASP A 389 -33.04 -4.01 14.01
C ASP A 389 -32.83 -5.45 14.52
N GLN A 390 -31.60 -5.81 14.91
CA GLN A 390 -31.30 -7.13 15.50
C GLN A 390 -32.04 -7.38 16.82
N ARG A 391 -32.15 -6.37 17.69
CA ARG A 391 -32.93 -6.47 18.95
C ARG A 391 -34.43 -6.62 18.68
N SER A 392 -34.97 -5.86 17.74
CA SER A 392 -36.39 -6.00 17.39
C SER A 392 -36.73 -7.40 16.84
N LEU A 393 -35.81 -8.03 16.10
CA LEU A 393 -35.97 -9.39 15.59
C LEU A 393 -35.86 -10.46 16.68
N SER A 394 -35.00 -10.28 17.69
CA SER A 394 -34.96 -11.19 18.84
C SER A 394 -36.23 -11.08 19.68
N ASP A 395 -36.72 -9.86 19.92
CA ASP A 395 -37.94 -9.62 20.71
C ASP A 395 -39.20 -10.20 20.03
N ILE A 396 -39.22 -10.30 18.69
CA ILE A 396 -40.30 -10.96 17.94
C ILE A 396 -40.20 -12.49 18.03
N LYS A 397 -38.99 -13.06 18.06
CA LYS A 397 -38.79 -14.51 18.21
C LYS A 397 -39.14 -14.98 19.61
N ASP A 398 -38.80 -14.20 20.64
CA ASP A 398 -39.10 -14.52 22.03
C ASP A 398 -40.59 -14.36 22.38
N ASN A 399 -41.34 -13.58 21.60
CA ASN A 399 -42.80 -13.44 21.72
C ASN A 399 -43.62 -14.40 20.83
N LYS A 400 -42.97 -15.23 20.00
CA LYS A 400 -43.62 -16.22 19.12
C LYS A 400 -43.41 -17.67 19.54
N SER A 401 -42.84 -17.92 20.71
CA SER A 401 -42.84 -19.23 21.37
C SER A 401 -44.24 -19.53 21.93
N ASP A 402 -45.21 -19.73 21.02
CA ASP A 402 -46.49 -20.38 21.32
C ASP A 402 -46.24 -21.90 21.48
N PRO A 403 -46.67 -22.55 22.57
CA PRO A 403 -46.36 -23.94 22.90
C PRO A 403 -47.22 -24.96 22.13
N ILE A 404 -47.66 -24.67 20.89
CA ILE A 404 -48.67 -25.48 20.18
C ILE A 404 -48.17 -26.04 18.83
N LEU A 405 -46.92 -25.79 18.42
CA LEU A 405 -46.39 -26.29 17.14
C LEU A 405 -45.21 -27.28 17.25
N GLU A 406 -44.97 -27.82 18.45
CA GLU A 406 -43.94 -28.85 18.66
C GLU A 406 -44.46 -30.30 18.48
N GLU A 407 -45.73 -30.49 18.09
CA GLU A 407 -46.36 -31.82 17.98
C GLU A 407 -46.76 -32.25 16.56
N LEU A 408 -46.29 -31.57 15.49
CA LEU A 408 -46.73 -31.88 14.12
C LEU A 408 -45.64 -32.14 13.07
N PHE A 409 -44.37 -32.17 13.45
CA PHE A 409 -43.29 -32.55 12.54
C PHE A 409 -42.20 -33.39 13.25
N GLU A 410 -42.62 -34.51 13.84
CA GLU A 410 -41.77 -35.69 13.94
C GLU A 410 -42.05 -36.56 12.71
N ASP A 411 -41.14 -36.51 11.72
CA ASP A 411 -40.54 -37.67 11.04
C ASP A 411 -39.97 -37.31 9.65
N GLU A 412 -38.72 -37.74 9.44
CA GLU A 412 -37.90 -37.80 8.22
C GLU A 412 -37.50 -36.44 7.57
N ASP A 413 -36.23 -36.06 7.38
CA ASP A 413 -35.08 -36.86 6.97
C ASP A 413 -33.72 -36.15 7.25
N HIS A 414 -32.65 -36.93 7.21
CA HIS A 414 -31.28 -36.68 7.69
C HIS A 414 -30.33 -35.87 6.75
N ILE A 415 -29.34 -35.18 7.35
CA ILE A 415 -27.98 -34.80 6.81
C ILE A 415 -27.96 -33.56 5.87
N VAL A 416 -27.39 -32.39 6.19
CA VAL A 416 -25.97 -32.04 6.47
C VAL A 416 -25.91 -30.76 7.31
N THR A 417 -25.27 -30.78 8.49
CA THR A 417 -24.40 -29.70 8.99
C THR A 417 -23.57 -30.26 10.14
N CYS A 418 -22.27 -30.42 9.87
CA CYS A 418 -21.34 -31.14 10.72
C CYS A 418 -20.40 -30.18 11.45
N ASN A 419 -20.09 -30.53 12.70
CA ASN A 419 -18.75 -30.51 13.30
C ASN A 419 -18.04 -29.18 13.58
N SER A 420 -18.54 -28.38 14.55
CA SER A 420 -17.62 -27.54 15.35
C SER A 420 -17.84 -27.67 16.86
N ASN A 421 -19.10 -27.78 17.31
CA ASN A 421 -19.37 -27.82 18.76
C ASN A 421 -19.08 -29.18 19.43
N ARG A 422 -19.16 -30.31 18.71
CA ARG A 422 -19.00 -31.64 19.33
C ARG A 422 -17.56 -31.93 19.76
N ASN A 423 -16.56 -31.41 19.04
CA ASN A 423 -15.15 -31.53 19.42
C ASN A 423 -14.81 -30.71 20.66
N PHE A 424 -15.45 -29.55 20.85
CA PHE A 424 -15.23 -28.71 22.04
C PHE A 424 -15.72 -29.41 23.31
N TYR A 425 -16.89 -30.03 23.27
CA TYR A 425 -17.41 -30.80 24.41
C TYR A 425 -16.58 -32.05 24.72
N LEU A 426 -16.08 -32.76 23.69
CA LEU A 426 -15.22 -33.93 23.91
C LEU A 426 -13.85 -33.54 24.51
N VAL A 427 -13.28 -32.39 24.12
CA VAL A 427 -12.04 -31.86 24.73
C VAL A 427 -12.27 -31.46 26.19
N LEU A 428 -13.38 -30.78 26.50
CA LEU A 428 -13.73 -30.42 27.88
C LEU A 428 -13.94 -31.64 28.79
N ILE A 429 -14.62 -32.68 28.28
CA ILE A 429 -14.79 -33.94 29.00
C ILE A 429 -13.44 -34.63 29.22
N GLY A 430 -12.56 -34.63 28.20
CA GLY A 430 -11.21 -35.19 28.32
C GLY A 430 -10.38 -34.51 29.41
N VAL A 431 -10.39 -33.18 29.47
CA VAL A 431 -9.68 -32.40 30.49
C VAL A 431 -10.23 -32.68 31.90
N ALA A 432 -11.56 -32.77 32.04
CA ALA A 432 -12.18 -33.08 33.32
C ALA A 432 -11.80 -34.48 33.84
N VAL A 433 -11.76 -35.49 32.95
CA VAL A 433 -11.37 -36.86 33.31
C VAL A 433 -9.91 -36.92 33.78
N VAL A 434 -9.00 -36.23 33.09
CA VAL A 434 -7.58 -36.16 33.51
C VAL A 434 -7.44 -35.48 34.88
N PHE A 435 -8.18 -34.41 35.12
CA PHE A 435 -8.13 -33.70 36.39
C PHE A 435 -8.63 -34.57 37.56
N VAL A 436 -9.73 -35.31 37.35
CA VAL A 436 -10.25 -36.25 38.35
C VAL A 436 -9.25 -37.38 38.59
N ALA A 437 -8.62 -37.93 37.56
CA ALA A 437 -7.61 -38.98 37.70
C ALA A 437 -6.40 -38.52 38.54
N LEU A 438 -5.92 -37.29 38.30
CA LEU A 438 -4.82 -36.71 39.08
C LEU A 438 -5.21 -36.47 40.55
N CYS A 439 -6.44 -36.01 40.82
CA CYS A 439 -6.95 -35.87 42.18
C CYS A 439 -7.03 -37.22 42.90
N VAL A 440 -7.50 -38.27 42.23
CA VAL A 440 -7.56 -39.63 42.81
C VAL A 440 -6.16 -40.18 43.07
N GLN A 441 -5.21 -40.01 42.14
CA GLN A 441 -3.82 -40.41 42.35
C GLN A 441 -3.16 -39.68 43.52
N TYR A 442 -3.43 -38.39 43.67
CA TYR A 442 -2.93 -37.58 44.78
C TYR A 442 -3.49 -38.06 46.13
N LEU A 443 -4.79 -38.35 46.20
CA LEU A 443 -5.43 -38.87 47.40
C LEU A 443 -4.93 -40.27 47.78
N LEU A 444 -4.70 -41.15 46.79
CA LEU A 444 -4.12 -42.47 47.03
C LEU A 444 -2.67 -42.40 47.51
N TYR A 445 -1.87 -41.48 46.95
CA TYR A 445 -0.50 -41.24 47.42
C TYR A 445 -0.46 -40.72 48.86
N TYR A 446 -1.40 -39.85 49.23
CA TYR A 446 -1.48 -39.29 50.58
C TYR A 446 -1.89 -40.32 51.62
N HIS A 447 -2.71 -41.31 51.25
CA HIS A 447 -3.14 -42.37 52.17
C HIS A 447 -2.12 -43.50 52.40
N GLN A 448 -1.05 -43.56 51.59
CA GLN A 448 0.04 -44.55 51.73
C GLN A 448 1.25 -44.02 52.53
N ARG A 449 1.23 -42.76 52.95
CA ARG A 449 2.10 -42.20 53.99
C ARG A 449 1.36 -42.18 55.32
#